data_AF-A0A8I0MJU6-F1
#
_entry.id   AF-A0A8I0MJU6-F1
#
_cell.length_a   1.000
_cell.length_b   1.000
_cell.length_c   1.000
_cell.angle_alpha   90.00
_cell.angle_beta   90.00
_cell.angle_gamma   90.00
#
_symmetry.space_group_name_H-M   'P 1'
#
loop_
_entity.id
_entity.type
_entity.pdbx_description
1 polymer ?
#
loop_
_entity_poly.entity_id
_entity_poly.type
_entity_poly.pdbx_seq_one_letter_code
_entity_poly.pdbx_strand_id
1 'polypeptide(L)'
;MEPVTIAVKTNEIPSEMLHSRGWEYQLSEDRKFSLVSGVIFFSYGGVYLVCPKETTQKFRESIIFDILSDEIEKKAREEIKKSAQQCIAVDKSVLNF
;
A
#
# COMPACT_ATOMS: atom_id res chain seq x y z
N MET A 1 6.96 -8.66 3.20
CA MET A 1 6.36 -7.62 2.34
C MET A 1 6.83 -7.90 0.94
N GLU A 2 5.89 -8.28 0.09
CA GLU A 2 6.17 -8.76 -1.28
C GLU A 2 5.69 -7.69 -2.27
N PRO A 3 6.51 -7.34 -3.28
CA PRO A 3 6.09 -6.40 -4.31
C PRO A 3 4.95 -7.01 -5.14
N VAL A 4 3.97 -6.18 -5.50
CA VAL A 4 2.84 -6.58 -6.32
C VAL A 4 2.50 -5.47 -7.30
N THR A 5 2.10 -5.86 -8.51
CA THR A 5 1.47 -4.95 -9.48
C THR A 5 0.01 -5.37 -9.60
N ILE A 6 -0.89 -4.41 -9.40
CA ILE A 6 -2.33 -4.64 -9.48
C ILE A 6 -2.86 -3.89 -10.69
N ALA A 7 -3.77 -4.46 -11.48
CA ALA A 7 -4.47 -3.66 -12.48
C ALA A 7 -5.81 -3.20 -11.92
N VAL A 8 -5.98 -1.90 -11.87
CA VAL A 8 -7.24 -1.26 -11.48
C VAL A 8 -7.84 -0.66 -12.72
N LYS A 9 -9.16 -0.77 -12.94
CA LYS A 9 -9.76 -0.06 -14.06
C LYS A 9 -9.52 1.43 -13.87
N THR A 10 -9.10 2.14 -14.91
CA THR A 10 -8.66 3.53 -14.80
C THR A 10 -9.77 4.45 -14.24
N ASN A 11 -11.03 4.12 -14.48
CA ASN A 11 -12.20 4.83 -13.96
C ASN A 11 -12.65 4.41 -12.55
N GLU A 12 -12.10 3.32 -12.00
CA GLU A 12 -12.43 2.77 -10.68
C GLU A 12 -11.28 2.98 -9.67
N ILE A 13 -10.24 3.72 -10.04
CA ILE A 13 -9.16 4.07 -9.11
C ILE A 13 -9.73 4.94 -7.99
N PRO A 14 -9.63 4.52 -6.71
CA PRO A 14 -10.03 5.35 -5.59
C PRO A 14 -9.29 6.68 -5.60
N SER A 15 -10.01 7.78 -5.38
CA SER A 15 -9.42 9.12 -5.40
C SER A 15 -8.33 9.28 -4.33
N GLU A 16 -8.46 8.55 -3.23
CA GLU A 16 -7.49 8.47 -2.14
C GLU A 16 -6.12 7.98 -2.63
N MET A 17 -6.09 7.07 -3.61
CA MET A 17 -4.84 6.60 -4.23
C MET A 17 -4.21 7.68 -5.11
N LEU A 18 -5.02 8.37 -5.91
CA LEU A 18 -4.56 9.45 -6.81
C LEU A 18 -3.96 10.62 -6.03
N HIS A 19 -4.48 10.89 -4.83
CA HIS A 19 -3.98 11.95 -3.94
C HIS A 19 -2.85 11.48 -3.00
N SER A 20 -2.63 10.18 -2.89
CA SER A 20 -1.59 9.57 -2.06
C SER A 20 -0.23 9.64 -2.77
N ARG A 21 0.75 10.27 -2.13
CA ARG A 21 2.15 10.21 -2.57
C ARG A 21 2.69 8.77 -2.42
N GLY A 22 3.52 8.33 -3.37
CA GLY A 22 4.24 7.05 -3.29
C GLY A 22 3.67 5.89 -4.11
N TRP A 23 2.56 6.10 -4.84
CA TRP A 23 2.05 5.13 -5.81
C TRP A 23 2.64 5.38 -7.20
N GLU A 24 3.14 4.32 -7.82
CA GLU A 24 3.59 4.33 -9.21
C GLU A 24 2.50 3.76 -10.11
N TYR A 25 2.10 4.54 -11.11
CA TYR A 25 1.04 4.18 -12.06
C TYR A 25 1.60 4.05 -13.47
N GLN A 26 1.19 3.00 -14.16
CA GLN A 26 1.44 2.81 -15.59
C GLN A 26 0.11 2.48 -16.28
N LEU A 27 -0.23 3.22 -17.34
CA LEU A 27 -1.41 2.88 -18.13
C LEU A 27 -1.15 1.59 -18.93
N SER A 28 -2.17 0.73 -19.02
CA SER A 28 -2.17 -0.40 -19.95
C SER A 28 -2.20 0.10 -21.40
N GLU A 29 -1.76 -0.74 -22.34
CA GLU A 29 -1.76 -0.41 -23.77
C GLU A 29 -3.16 -0.07 -24.31
N ASP A 30 -4.18 -0.77 -23.81
CA ASP A 30 -5.58 -0.54 -24.17
C ASP A 30 -6.24 0.63 -23.42
N ARG A 31 -5.50 1.27 -22.50
CA ARG A 31 -5.93 2.38 -21.63
C ARG A 31 -7.14 2.10 -20.76
N LYS A 32 -7.53 0.83 -20.61
CA LYS A 32 -8.66 0.42 -19.76
C LYS A 32 -8.24 0.24 -18.32
N PHE A 33 -6.97 -0.07 -18.10
CA PHE A 33 -6.41 -0.38 -16.80
C PHE A 33 -5.24 0.53 -16.48
N SER A 34 -5.08 0.80 -15.20
CA SER A 34 -3.89 1.38 -14.61
C SER A 34 -3.23 0.31 -13.77
N LEU A 35 -2.03 -0.07 -14.18
CA LEU A 35 -1.13 -0.92 -13.43
C LEU A 35 -0.55 -0.08 -12.30
N VAL A 36 -0.83 -0.49 -11.07
CA VAL A 36 -0.37 0.18 -9.86
C VAL A 36 0.63 -0.72 -9.15
N SER A 37 1.83 -0.21 -8.91
CA SER A 37 2.86 -0.93 -8.17
C SER A 37 2.80 -0.62 -6.69
N GLY A 38 2.80 -1.67 -5.86
CA GLY A 38 2.76 -1.57 -4.41
C GLY A 38 3.43 -2.75 -3.72
N VAL A 39 3.16 -2.90 -2.43
CA VAL A 39 3.58 -4.04 -1.62
C VAL A 39 2.39 -4.64 -0.89
N ILE A 40 2.35 -5.97 -0.79
CA ILE A 40 1.42 -6.67 0.09
C ILE A 40 1.92 -6.46 1.52
N PHE A 41 1.17 -5.66 2.27
CA PHE A 41 1.44 -5.36 3.66
C PHE A 41 0.77 -6.37 4.59
N PHE A 42 -0.45 -6.78 4.24
CA PHE A 42 -1.20 -7.79 4.99
C PHE A 42 -2.03 -8.67 4.06
N SER A 43 -2.31 -9.90 4.49
CA SER A 43 -3.17 -10.83 3.76
C SER A 43 -4.12 -11.49 4.73
N TYR A 44 -5.42 -11.43 4.43
CA TYR A 44 -6.44 -12.09 5.24
C TYR A 44 -7.58 -12.59 4.39
N GLY A 45 -7.87 -13.89 4.47
CA GLY A 45 -8.89 -14.53 3.67
C GLY A 45 -8.68 -14.30 2.16
N GLY A 46 -9.70 -13.75 1.51
CA GLY A 46 -9.72 -13.37 0.09
C GLY A 46 -9.29 -11.93 -0.21
N VAL A 47 -8.67 -11.22 0.74
CA VAL A 47 -8.25 -9.83 0.57
C VAL A 47 -6.75 -9.65 0.87
N TYR A 48 -6.07 -8.85 0.05
CA TYR A 48 -4.77 -8.28 0.33
C TYR A 48 -4.91 -6.81 0.72
N LEU A 49 -4.16 -6.40 1.73
CA LEU A 49 -3.91 -5.00 2.01
C LEU A 49 -2.64 -4.58 1.27
N VAL A 50 -2.80 -3.78 0.22
CA VAL A 50 -1.69 -3.31 -0.62
C VAL A 50 -1.37 -1.86 -0.25
N CYS A 51 -0.11 -1.56 -0.02
CA CYS A 51 0.36 -0.23 0.35
C CYS A 51 1.37 0.30 -0.68
N PRO A 52 1.56 1.63 -0.78
CA PRO A 52 2.63 2.18 -1.60
C PRO A 52 4.01 1.78 -1.04
N LYS A 53 5.01 1.62 -1.90
CA LYS A 53 6.35 1.16 -1.51
C LYS A 53 6.98 1.99 -0.39
N GLU A 54 6.74 3.30 -0.36
CA GLU A 54 7.25 4.20 0.69
C GLU A 54 6.72 3.86 2.10
N THR A 55 5.52 3.27 2.21
CA THR A 55 4.95 2.81 3.49
C THR A 55 5.76 1.67 4.10
N THR A 56 6.29 0.78 3.25
CA THR A 56 7.18 -0.33 3.63
C THR A 56 8.39 0.15 4.40
N GLN A 57 9.00 1.25 3.94
CA GLN A 57 10.24 1.78 4.52
C GLN A 57 9.97 2.37 5.91
N LYS A 58 8.95 3.22 6.02
CA LYS A 58 8.53 3.81 7.31
C LYS A 58 8.15 2.73 8.33
N PHE A 59 7.47 1.67 7.88
CA PHE A 59 7.14 0.56 8.75
C PHE A 59 8.37 -0.20 9.24
N ARG A 60 9.36 -0.48 8.37
CA ARG A 60 10.62 -1.12 8.80
C ARG A 60 11.38 -0.26 9.80
N GLU A 61 11.46 1.04 9.55
CA GLU A 61 12.09 1.99 10.49
C GLU A 61 11.36 1.96 11.83
N SER A 62 10.03 1.95 11.84
CA SER A 62 9.23 1.89 13.08
C SER A 62 9.45 0.62 13.92
N ILE A 63 9.65 -0.55 13.29
CA ILE A 63 9.93 -1.80 14.01
C ILE A 63 11.28 -1.75 14.73
N ILE A 64 12.28 -1.07 14.15
CA ILE A 64 13.61 -0.94 14.77
C ILE A 64 13.53 -0.10 16.05
N PHE A 65 12.63 0.89 16.06
CA PHE A 65 12.47 1.81 17.20
C PHE A 65 11.58 1.29 18.33
N ASP A 66 10.78 0.24 18.10
CA ASP A 66 9.91 -0.42 19.09
C ASP A 66 10.68 -0.97 20.32
N ILE A 67 12.01 -1.05 20.24
CA ILE A 67 12.87 -1.58 21.32
C ILE A 67 13.32 -0.48 22.31
N LEU A 68 13.21 0.83 22.01
CA LEU A 68 14.04 1.83 22.72
C LEU A 68 13.37 3.05 23.39
N SER A 69 12.06 3.35 23.28
CA SER A 69 11.35 4.25 24.24
C SER A 69 9.86 4.49 23.93
N ASP A 70 9.06 4.71 24.98
CA ASP A 70 7.60 4.99 24.94
C ASP A 70 7.19 6.21 24.08
N GLU A 71 8.00 7.28 24.05
CA GLU A 71 7.72 8.47 23.23
C GLU A 71 7.93 8.23 21.74
N ILE A 72 8.92 7.39 21.38
CA ILE A 72 9.17 7.00 20.00
C ILE A 72 8.09 6.02 19.54
N GLU A 73 7.61 5.16 20.44
CA GLU A 73 6.51 4.23 20.20
C GLU A 73 5.22 4.95 19.76
N LYS A 74 4.85 6.05 20.44
CA LYS A 74 3.63 6.80 20.13
C LYS A 74 3.72 7.49 18.76
N LYS A 75 4.89 8.04 18.42
CA LYS A 75 5.12 8.69 17.13
C LYS A 75 5.19 7.68 15.99
N ALA A 76 5.86 6.54 16.21
CA ALA A 76 5.90 5.42 15.28
C ALA A 76 4.49 4.88 15.01
N ARG A 77 3.68 4.66 16.04
CA ARG A 77 2.27 4.20 15.89
C ARG A 77 1.41 5.20 15.12
N GLU A 78 1.58 6.51 15.34
CA GLU A 78 0.91 7.55 14.57
C GLU A 78 1.31 7.53 13.09
N GLU A 79 2.61 7.38 12.81
CA GLU A 79 3.12 7.31 11.43
C GLU A 79 2.67 6.04 10.71
N ILE A 80 2.68 4.89 11.39
CA ILE A 80 2.11 3.63 10.87
C ILE A 80 0.62 3.82 10.57
N LYS A 81 -0.15 4.44 11.48
CA LYS A 81 -1.58 4.68 11.28
C LYS A 81 -1.83 5.59 10.07
N LYS A 82 -1.04 6.66 9.90
CA LYS A 82 -1.10 7.55 8.74
C LYS A 82 -0.70 6.85 7.44
N SER A 83 0.32 5.99 7.49
CA SER A 83 0.77 5.24 6.31
C SER A 83 -0.22 4.13 5.93
N ALA A 84 -0.84 3.48 6.92
CA ALA A 84 -1.86 2.46 6.72
C ALA A 84 -3.15 3.01 6.11
N GLN A 85 -3.48 4.29 6.36
CA GLN A 85 -4.59 4.98 5.68
C GLN A 85 -4.38 5.10 4.16
N GLN A 86 -3.14 4.94 3.68
CA GLN A 86 -2.82 4.97 2.25
C GLN A 86 -2.87 3.58 1.60
N CYS A 87 -3.14 2.54 2.39
CA CYS A 87 -3.26 1.18 1.91
C CYS A 87 -4.68 0.90 1.44
N ILE A 88 -4.80 0.05 0.43
CA ILE A 88 -6.06 -0.35 -0.18
C ILE A 88 -6.32 -1.82 0.06
N ALA A 89 -7.59 -2.16 0.28
CA ALA A 89 -8.04 -3.53 0.22
C ALA A 89 -8.23 -3.94 -1.25
N VAL A 90 -7.56 -5.00 -1.66
CA VAL A 90 -7.64 -5.59 -3.01
C VAL A 90 -8.06 -7.03 -2.88
N ASP A 91 -9.08 -7.44 -3.61
CA ASP A 91 -9.49 -8.85 -3.67
C ASP A 91 -8.40 -9.67 -4.38
N LYS A 92 -8.05 -10.84 -3.83
CA LYS A 92 -6.97 -11.70 -4.36
C LYS A 92 -7.23 -12.13 -5.80
N SER A 93 -8.50 -12.24 -6.21
CA SER A 93 -8.88 -12.60 -7.58
C SER A 93 -8.39 -11.59 -8.63
N VAL A 94 -8.18 -10.33 -8.23
CA VAL A 94 -7.74 -9.24 -9.12
C VAL A 94 -6.22 -9.26 -9.36
N LEU A 95 -5.48 -10.07 -8.61
CA LEU A 95 -4.02 -10.19 -8.73
C LEU A 95 -3.55 -11.35 -9.61
N ASN A 96 -4.45 -12.27 -9.95
CA ASN A 96 -4.14 -13.40 -10.81
C ASN A 96 -4.40 -12.99 -12.26
N PHE A 97 -3.38 -12.44 -12.91
CA PHE A 97 -3.34 -12.25 -14.37
C PHE A 97 -2.97 -13.54 -15.09
#